data_AF-D8KZU5-F1
#
_entry.id   AF-D8KZU5-F1
#
_cell.length_a   1.000
_cell.length_b   1.000
_cell.length_c   1.000
_cell.angle_alpha   90.00
_cell.angle_beta   90.00
_cell.angle_gamma   90.00
#
_symmetry.space_group_name_H-M   'P 1'
#
loop_
_entity.id
_entity.type
_entity.pdbx_description
1 polymer ?
#
loop_
_entity_poly.entity_id
_entity_poly.type
_entity_poly.pdbx_seq_one_letter_code
_entity_poly.pdbx_strand_id
1 'polypeptide(L)'
;MMTYYSIYMIFLYLMDMMLMLVMLYPSNLFKFHPLVLSILLIFYVMILSFKMNFVAGYYWYSYILFLVMIGGLMILFMYFTSLSNNQLFYFDKNYYKYLYVKIFILMMLMLMFFKKFDYMELLYWFNYSEIFEFLNIFEFFKKDYYKNLMINYSMDLNMFMIMYLFFTMICCVLICLKFSIPLRQIVKSK
;
A
#
# COMPACT_ATOMS: atom_id res chain seq x y z
N MET A 1 -12.83 22.42 -14.86
CA MET A 1 -12.73 20.97 -15.19
C MET A 1 -11.31 20.60 -15.64
N MET A 2 -10.73 21.29 -16.64
CA MET A 2 -9.32 21.12 -17.03
C MET A 2 -8.35 21.34 -15.86
N THR A 3 -8.58 22.37 -15.03
CA THR A 3 -7.78 22.68 -13.83
C THR A 3 -7.84 21.56 -12.78
N TYR A 4 -9.02 21.00 -12.52
CA TYR A 4 -9.15 19.89 -11.56
C TYR A 4 -8.48 18.61 -12.06
N TYR A 5 -8.51 18.34 -13.37
CA TYR A 5 -7.80 17.20 -13.95
C TYR A 5 -6.28 17.38 -13.83
N SER A 6 -5.77 18.60 -14.04
CA SER A 6 -4.33 18.86 -13.88
C SER A 6 -3.89 18.75 -12.40
N ILE A 7 -4.70 19.25 -11.45
CA ILE A 7 -4.45 19.08 -10.00
C ILE A 7 -4.38 17.61 -9.61
N TYR A 8 -5.35 16.82 -10.07
CA TYR A 8 -5.40 15.39 -9.80
C TYR A 8 -4.19 14.65 -10.38
N MET A 9 -3.78 14.98 -11.60
CA MET A 9 -2.58 14.43 -12.22
C MET A 9 -1.31 14.80 -11.44
N ILE A 10 -1.16 16.06 -11.01
CA ILE A 10 -0.03 16.51 -10.19
C ILE A 10 0.04 15.72 -8.88
N PHE A 11 -1.10 15.51 -8.20
CA PHE A 11 -1.14 14.71 -6.97
C PHE A 11 -0.71 13.26 -7.19
N LEU A 12 -1.14 12.63 -8.28
CA LEU A 12 -0.69 11.29 -8.66
C LEU A 12 0.82 11.24 -8.92
N TYR A 13 1.36 12.24 -9.62
CA TYR A 13 2.81 12.35 -9.83
C TYR A 13 3.56 12.48 -8.51
N LEU A 14 3.10 13.30 -7.56
CA LEU A 14 3.72 13.41 -6.23
C LEU A 14 3.75 12.05 -5.51
N MET A 15 2.68 11.27 -5.58
CA MET A 15 2.64 9.93 -4.99
C MET A 15 3.62 8.96 -5.67
N ASP A 16 3.79 9.04 -6.99
CA ASP A 16 4.77 8.23 -7.72
C ASP A 16 6.22 8.57 -7.33
N MET A 17 6.49 9.83 -7.03
CA MET A 17 7.81 10.24 -6.54
C MET A 17 8.10 9.70 -5.14
N MET A 18 7.09 9.66 -4.26
CA MET A 18 7.22 9.04 -2.94
C MET A 18 7.49 7.53 -3.06
N LEU A 19 6.84 6.85 -3.99
CA LEU A 19 7.12 5.42 -4.27
C LEU A 19 8.55 5.20 -4.78
N MET A 20 9.03 6.07 -5.69
CA MET A 20 10.41 5.98 -6.18
C MET A 20 11.45 6.21 -5.08
N LEU A 21 11.19 7.13 -4.14
CA LEU A 21 12.07 7.36 -2.98
C LEU A 21 12.22 6.10 -2.12
N VAL A 22 11.12 5.41 -1.83
CA VAL A 22 11.14 4.17 -1.03
C VAL A 22 11.94 3.06 -1.73
N MET A 23 11.81 2.94 -3.05
CA MET A 23 12.49 1.91 -3.85
C MET A 23 13.99 2.15 -4.01
N LEU A 24 14.50 3.36 -3.81
CA LEU A 24 15.93 3.66 -3.93
C LEU A 24 16.75 3.32 -2.68
N TYR A 25 16.08 3.11 -1.54
CA TYR A 25 16.72 2.79 -0.27
C TYR A 25 17.48 1.45 -0.31
N PRO A 26 16.90 0.32 -0.76
CA PRO A 26 17.63 -0.94 -0.84
C PRO A 26 18.58 -0.96 -2.05
N SER A 27 19.74 -0.33 -1.94
CA SER A 27 20.68 -0.18 -3.06
C SER A 27 21.86 -1.16 -3.07
N ASN A 28 22.12 -1.82 -1.94
CA ASN A 28 23.15 -2.84 -1.77
C ASN A 28 22.51 -4.19 -1.46
N LEU A 29 22.44 -5.06 -2.47
CA LEU A 29 21.81 -6.40 -2.39
C LEU A 29 22.38 -7.32 -1.28
N PHE A 30 23.55 -7.01 -0.72
CA PHE A 30 24.30 -7.95 0.12
C PHE A 30 24.33 -7.64 1.63
N LYS A 31 23.79 -6.50 2.09
CA LYS A 31 23.92 -6.09 3.52
C LYS A 31 22.63 -5.69 4.23
N PHE A 32 21.47 -5.77 3.58
CA PHE A 32 20.22 -5.45 4.28
C PHE A 32 19.70 -6.66 5.04
N HIS A 33 19.53 -6.48 6.34
CA HIS A 33 18.77 -7.43 7.14
C HIS A 33 17.32 -7.50 6.64
N PRO A 34 16.70 -8.69 6.62
CA PRO A 34 15.32 -8.88 6.18
C PRO A 34 14.32 -7.96 6.91
N LEU A 35 14.57 -7.63 8.18
CA LEU A 35 13.73 -6.70 8.95
C LEU A 35 13.65 -5.29 8.33
N VAL A 36 14.76 -4.70 7.87
CA VAL A 36 14.71 -3.37 7.22
C VAL A 36 13.98 -3.45 5.88
N LEU A 37 14.16 -4.54 5.13
CA LEU A 37 13.41 -4.80 3.91
C LEU A 37 11.90 -4.91 4.20
N SER A 38 11.48 -5.60 5.28
CA SER A 38 10.07 -5.69 5.64
C SER A 38 9.47 -4.33 6.02
N ILE A 39 10.21 -3.48 6.74
CA ILE A 39 9.74 -2.14 7.12
C ILE A 39 9.58 -1.26 5.89
N LEU A 40 10.57 -1.28 4.97
CA LEU A 40 10.48 -0.55 3.70
C LEU A 40 9.27 -1.00 2.87
N LEU A 41 8.98 -2.31 2.85
CA LEU A 41 7.84 -2.85 2.13
C LEU A 41 6.50 -2.39 2.73
N ILE A 42 6.39 -2.28 4.06
CA ILE A 42 5.18 -1.71 4.72
C ILE A 42 4.94 -0.26 4.26
N PHE A 43 5.98 0.58 4.26
CA PHE A 43 5.86 1.97 3.79
C PHE A 43 5.48 2.04 2.30
N TYR A 44 6.08 1.19 1.46
CA TYR A 44 5.75 1.11 0.04
C TYR A 44 4.28 0.75 -0.18
N VAL A 45 3.80 -0.29 0.50
CA VAL A 45 2.41 -0.77 0.39
C VAL A 45 1.42 0.28 0.90
N MET A 46 1.73 1.00 1.98
CA MET A 46 0.89 2.11 2.45
C MET A 46 0.70 3.17 1.36
N ILE A 47 1.79 3.68 0.78
CA ILE A 47 1.72 4.71 -0.26
C ILE A 47 0.99 4.18 -1.51
N LEU A 48 1.25 2.93 -1.90
CA LEU A 48 0.58 2.29 -3.04
C LEU A 48 -0.93 2.15 -2.80
N SER A 49 -1.35 1.74 -1.60
CA SER A 49 -2.77 1.61 -1.26
C SER A 49 -3.51 2.95 -1.31
N PHE A 50 -2.87 4.03 -0.86
CA PHE A 50 -3.42 5.38 -1.01
C PHE A 50 -3.51 5.78 -2.49
N LYS A 51 -2.45 5.57 -3.28
CA LYS A 51 -2.48 5.86 -4.72
C LYS A 51 -3.64 5.12 -5.42
N MET A 52 -3.82 3.82 -5.15
CA MET A 52 -4.90 3.03 -5.75
C MET A 52 -6.28 3.54 -5.33
N ASN A 53 -6.42 4.07 -4.13
CA ASN A 53 -7.67 4.70 -3.69
C ASN A 53 -8.01 5.94 -4.53
N PHE A 54 -7.03 6.83 -4.71
CA PHE A 54 -7.18 8.04 -5.52
C PHE A 54 -7.51 7.70 -6.98
N VAL A 55 -6.88 6.66 -7.55
CA VAL A 55 -7.12 6.24 -8.95
C VAL A 55 -8.47 5.56 -9.17
N ALA A 56 -8.81 4.59 -8.33
CA ALA A 56 -9.99 3.77 -8.56
C ALA A 56 -11.29 4.46 -8.17
N GLY A 57 -11.25 5.47 -7.28
CA GLY A 57 -12.46 6.10 -6.76
C GLY A 57 -13.37 5.11 -6.02
N TYR A 58 -12.84 3.98 -5.54
CA TYR A 58 -13.56 3.03 -4.70
C TYR A 58 -12.58 2.39 -3.70
N TYR A 59 -13.00 2.31 -2.43
CA TYR A 59 -12.12 1.87 -1.34
C TYR A 59 -11.82 0.36 -1.36
N TRP A 60 -12.58 -0.45 -2.09
CA TRP A 60 -12.54 -1.91 -1.93
C TRP A 60 -11.22 -2.53 -2.40
N TYR A 61 -10.73 -2.15 -3.57
CA TYR A 61 -9.47 -2.67 -4.10
C TYR A 61 -8.24 -2.20 -3.31
N SER A 62 -8.23 -0.93 -2.90
CA SER A 62 -7.15 -0.38 -2.06
C SER A 62 -7.12 -1.04 -0.68
N TYR A 63 -8.29 -1.34 -0.10
CA TYR A 63 -8.41 -2.04 1.19
C TYR A 63 -7.95 -3.49 1.13
N ILE A 64 -8.40 -4.27 0.13
CA ILE A 64 -7.99 -5.67 -0.04
C ILE A 64 -6.47 -5.75 -0.24
N LEU A 65 -5.90 -4.88 -1.08
CA LEU A 65 -4.45 -4.85 -1.32
C LEU A 65 -3.69 -4.57 -0.02
N PHE A 66 -4.13 -3.60 0.77
CA PHE A 66 -3.50 -3.28 2.05
C PHE A 66 -3.52 -4.46 3.04
N LEU A 67 -4.68 -5.12 3.20
CA LEU A 67 -4.84 -6.25 4.11
C LEU A 67 -4.00 -7.47 3.71
N VAL A 68 -4.05 -7.86 2.44
CA VAL A 68 -3.31 -9.03 1.95
C VAL A 68 -1.81 -8.82 2.11
N MET A 69 -1.32 -7.62 1.79
CA MET A 69 0.10 -7.31 1.89
C MET A 69 0.59 -7.23 3.34
N ILE A 70 -0.18 -6.65 4.28
CA ILE A 70 0.18 -6.66 5.71
C ILE A 70 0.14 -8.07 6.28
N GLY A 71 -0.87 -8.87 5.95
CA GLY A 71 -0.96 -10.27 6.37
C GLY A 71 0.25 -11.09 5.90
N GLY A 72 0.65 -10.94 4.63
CA GLY A 72 1.84 -11.59 4.09
C GLY A 72 3.14 -11.13 4.77
N LEU A 73 3.24 -9.85 5.11
CA LEU A 73 4.41 -9.29 5.80
C LEU A 73 4.54 -9.80 7.24
N MET A 74 3.43 -10.01 7.96
CA MET A 74 3.48 -10.57 9.31
C MET A 74 4.04 -12.00 9.33
N ILE A 75 3.66 -12.82 8.34
CA ILE A 75 4.17 -14.20 8.21
C ILE A 75 5.67 -14.19 7.89
N LEU A 76 6.11 -13.33 6.96
CA LEU A 76 7.52 -13.12 6.65
C LEU A 76 8.31 -12.64 7.86
N PHE A 77 7.76 -11.72 8.66
CA PHE A 77 8.39 -11.22 9.87
C PHE A 77 8.61 -12.33 10.90
N MET A 78 7.58 -13.16 11.17
CA MET A 78 7.71 -14.30 12.08
C MET A 78 8.76 -15.32 11.62
N TYR A 79 8.83 -15.55 10.30
CA TYR A 79 9.83 -16.45 9.73
C TYR A 79 11.26 -15.92 9.96
N PHE A 80 11.52 -14.65 9.63
CA PHE A 80 12.87 -14.10 9.74
C PHE A 80 13.36 -13.90 11.18
N THR A 81 12.50 -13.48 12.11
CA THR A 81 12.89 -13.36 13.53
C THR A 81 13.25 -14.71 14.14
N SER A 82 12.70 -15.81 13.63
CA SER A 82 13.06 -17.16 14.08
C SER A 82 14.41 -17.67 13.55
N LEU A 83 14.96 -17.05 12.49
CA LEU A 83 16.14 -17.53 11.76
C LEU A 83 17.39 -16.67 11.95
N SER A 84 17.26 -15.37 12.20
CA SER A 84 18.42 -14.47 12.26
C SER A 84 18.89 -14.20 13.69
N ASN A 85 20.18 -14.42 13.96
CA ASN A 85 20.88 -13.81 15.09
C ASN A 85 20.72 -12.28 15.02
N ASN A 86 20.42 -11.61 16.16
CA ASN A 86 20.29 -10.15 16.29
C ASN A 86 21.61 -9.39 16.00
N GLN A 87 22.11 -9.45 14.77
CA GLN A 87 23.29 -8.71 14.36
C GLN A 87 22.92 -7.23 14.21
N LEU A 88 23.68 -6.37 14.90
CA LEU A 88 23.52 -4.93 14.82
C LEU A 88 23.71 -4.46 13.36
N PHE A 89 22.83 -3.58 12.93
CA PHE A 89 22.88 -2.98 11.60
C PHE A 89 24.06 -2.01 11.49
N TYR A 90 25.05 -2.35 10.67
CA TYR A 90 26.12 -1.41 10.30
C TYR A 90 25.91 -0.92 8.87
N PHE A 91 25.59 0.37 8.74
CA PHE A 91 25.57 1.05 7.44
C PHE A 91 26.98 1.53 7.07
N ASP A 92 27.48 1.09 5.92
CA ASP A 92 28.77 1.56 5.41
C ASP A 92 28.71 3.05 5.06
N LYS A 93 29.80 3.80 5.31
CA LYS A 93 29.91 5.21 4.86
C LYS A 93 29.71 5.39 3.35
N ASN A 94 30.06 4.37 2.56
CA ASN A 94 29.85 4.37 1.11
C ASN A 94 28.36 4.32 0.73
N TYR A 95 27.54 3.64 1.52
CA TYR A 95 26.09 3.58 1.29
C TYR A 95 25.46 4.98 1.37
N TYR A 96 25.82 5.77 2.38
CA TYR A 96 25.33 7.16 2.49
C TYR A 96 25.71 8.01 1.27
N LYS A 97 26.95 7.90 0.78
CA LYS A 97 27.39 8.62 -0.43
C LYS A 97 26.55 8.25 -1.66
N TYR A 98 26.31 6.95 -1.88
CA TYR A 98 25.47 6.49 -2.99
C TYR A 98 24.01 6.94 -2.84
N LEU A 99 23.47 6.95 -1.63
CA LEU A 99 22.13 7.49 -1.37
C LEU A 99 22.03 8.98 -1.73
N TYR A 100 23.00 9.81 -1.33
CA TYR A 100 23.00 11.24 -1.65
C TYR A 100 22.99 11.50 -3.16
N VAL A 101 23.81 10.76 -3.92
CA VAL A 101 23.83 10.87 -5.39
C VAL A 101 22.47 10.49 -5.99
N LYS A 102 21.85 9.42 -5.50
CA LYS A 102 20.52 8.97 -5.98
C LYS A 102 19.44 10.01 -5.71
N ILE A 103 19.43 10.59 -4.51
CA ILE A 103 18.48 11.65 -4.15
C ILE A 103 18.70 12.89 -5.03
N PHE A 104 19.96 13.24 -5.31
CA PHE A 104 20.26 14.36 -6.19
C PHE A 104 19.75 14.16 -7.62
N ILE A 105 19.93 12.96 -8.18
CA ILE A 105 19.41 12.61 -9.51
C ILE A 105 17.88 12.69 -9.54
N LEU A 106 17.21 12.16 -8.51
CA LEU A 106 15.76 12.29 -8.38
C LEU A 106 15.30 13.75 -8.35
N MET A 107 15.97 14.59 -7.58
CA MET A 107 15.63 16.02 -7.51
C MET A 107 15.80 16.71 -8.87
N MET A 108 16.81 16.33 -9.65
CA MET A 108 16.97 16.84 -11.01
C MET A 108 15.85 16.38 -11.94
N LEU A 109 15.44 15.11 -11.86
CA LEU A 109 14.29 14.62 -12.61
C LEU A 109 13.01 15.38 -12.23
N MET A 110 12.84 15.70 -10.94
CA MET A 110 11.70 16.50 -10.47
C MET A 110 11.62 17.87 -11.10
N LEU A 111 12.73 18.60 -11.12
CA LEU A 111 12.77 19.93 -11.71
C LEU A 111 12.44 19.89 -13.21
N MET A 112 12.85 18.84 -13.92
CA MET A 112 12.49 18.64 -15.33
C MET A 112 10.99 18.39 -15.54
N PHE A 113 10.36 17.63 -14.64
CA PHE A 113 8.92 17.38 -14.71
C PHE A 113 8.10 18.63 -14.39
N PHE A 114 8.43 19.36 -13.32
CA PHE A 114 7.70 20.58 -12.96
C PHE A 114 7.78 21.66 -14.03
N LYS A 115 8.90 21.75 -14.77
CA LYS A 115 9.02 22.72 -15.87
C LYS A 115 8.01 22.49 -17.01
N LYS A 116 7.48 21.27 -17.15
CA LYS A 116 6.43 20.95 -18.14
C LYS A 116 5.03 21.35 -17.68
N PHE A 117 4.81 21.52 -16.38
CA PHE A 117 3.56 22.06 -15.87
C PHE A 117 3.66 23.58 -15.87
N ASP A 118 2.70 24.24 -16.51
CA ASP A 118 2.70 25.70 -16.55
C ASP A 118 2.64 26.25 -15.13
N TYR A 119 3.59 27.15 -14.80
CA TYR A 119 3.76 27.77 -13.48
C TYR A 119 2.48 28.46 -12.99
N MET A 120 1.60 28.84 -13.91
CA MET A 120 0.29 29.42 -13.63
C MET A 120 -0.66 28.44 -12.95
N GLU A 121 -0.71 27.16 -13.36
CA GLU A 121 -1.59 26.15 -12.71
C GLU A 121 -1.16 25.85 -11.27
N LEU A 122 0.13 26.00 -10.97
CA LEU A 122 0.70 25.86 -9.63
C LEU A 122 0.37 27.05 -8.70
N LEU A 123 0.14 28.24 -9.24
CA LEU A 123 -0.30 29.40 -8.46
C LEU A 123 -1.79 29.31 -8.09
N TYR A 124 -2.63 28.68 -8.93
CA TYR A 124 -4.04 28.41 -8.62
C TYR A 124 -4.22 27.48 -7.40
N TRP A 125 -3.22 26.68 -7.03
CA TRP A 125 -3.23 25.86 -5.80
C TRP A 125 -3.32 26.69 -4.51
N PHE A 126 -2.82 27.92 -4.49
CA PHE A 126 -2.85 28.74 -3.28
C PHE A 126 -4.21 29.39 -3.02
N ASN A 127 -5.16 29.29 -3.97
CA ASN A 127 -6.53 29.71 -3.75
C ASN A 127 -7.31 28.60 -3.02
N TYR A 128 -7.40 28.76 -1.69
CA TYR A 128 -8.13 27.89 -0.76
C TYR A 128 -9.61 27.64 -1.13
N SER A 129 -10.22 28.50 -1.95
CA SER A 129 -11.63 28.43 -2.35
C SER A 129 -11.92 27.27 -3.32
N GLU A 130 -11.04 26.99 -4.27
CA GLU A 130 -11.27 25.93 -5.26
C GLU A 130 -11.06 24.52 -4.68
N ILE A 131 -10.27 24.40 -3.60
CA ILE A 131 -10.08 23.15 -2.85
C ILE A 131 -11.38 22.75 -2.14
N PHE A 132 -12.14 23.72 -1.63
CA PHE A 132 -13.45 23.46 -1.02
C PHE A 132 -14.50 23.03 -2.04
N GLU A 133 -14.46 23.59 -3.25
CA GLU A 133 -15.33 23.15 -4.36
C GLU A 133 -14.95 21.74 -4.84
N PHE A 134 -13.66 21.40 -4.90
CA PHE A 134 -13.20 20.04 -5.18
C PHE A 134 -13.70 19.03 -4.13
N LEU A 135 -13.64 19.37 -2.85
CA LEU A 135 -14.19 18.55 -1.76
C LEU A 135 -15.71 18.38 -1.92
N ASN A 136 -16.44 19.44 -2.28
CA ASN A 136 -17.89 19.39 -2.50
C ASN A 136 -18.28 18.55 -3.73
N ILE A 137 -17.51 18.61 -4.81
CA ILE A 137 -17.70 17.77 -6.02
C ILE A 137 -17.42 16.30 -5.67
N PHE A 138 -16.36 16.02 -4.91
CA PHE A 138 -16.11 14.68 -4.37
C PHE A 138 -17.22 14.20 -3.44
N GLU A 139 -17.82 15.09 -2.63
CA GLU A 139 -18.99 14.78 -1.81
C GLU A 139 -20.24 14.48 -2.65
N PHE A 140 -20.43 15.16 -3.78
CA PHE A 140 -21.51 14.89 -4.72
C PHE A 140 -21.36 13.51 -5.37
N PHE A 141 -20.16 13.15 -5.84
CA PHE A 141 -19.87 11.80 -6.33
C PHE A 141 -19.93 10.74 -5.21
N LYS A 142 -19.62 11.11 -3.95
CA LYS A 142 -19.74 10.23 -2.77
C LYS A 142 -21.18 9.86 -2.44
N LYS A 143 -22.14 10.77 -2.60
CA LYS A 143 -23.52 10.54 -2.20
C LYS A 143 -24.21 9.46 -3.03
N ASP A 144 -23.88 9.35 -4.32
CA ASP A 144 -24.60 8.44 -5.22
C ASP A 144 -23.90 7.09 -5.42
N TYR A 145 -22.56 7.02 -5.34
CA TYR A 145 -21.82 5.79 -5.67
C TYR A 145 -21.16 5.09 -4.46
N TYR A 146 -20.83 5.82 -3.39
CA TYR A 146 -20.01 5.27 -2.30
C TYR A 146 -20.81 4.78 -1.11
N LYS A 147 -22.07 5.20 -0.98
CA LYS A 147 -22.86 4.78 0.18
C LYS A 147 -23.15 3.29 0.16
N ASN A 148 -23.21 2.67 -1.01
CA ASN A 148 -23.74 1.31 -1.14
C ASN A 148 -22.86 0.40 -2.00
N LEU A 149 -21.61 0.16 -1.58
CA LEU A 149 -20.84 -1.00 -2.05
C LEU A 149 -21.54 -2.34 -1.71
N MET A 150 -22.45 -2.36 -0.72
CA MET A 150 -23.12 -3.58 -0.25
C MET A 150 -24.60 -3.40 0.13
N ILE A 151 -25.28 -2.30 -0.23
CA ILE A 151 -26.68 -2.10 0.21
C ILE A 151 -27.64 -1.81 -0.96
N ASN A 152 -27.16 -1.39 -2.12
CA ASN A 152 -28.04 -1.08 -3.26
C ASN A 152 -28.36 -2.28 -4.14
N TYR A 153 -27.52 -3.32 -4.13
CA TYR A 153 -27.79 -4.54 -4.89
C TYR A 153 -28.26 -5.64 -3.94
N SER A 154 -29.59 -5.83 -3.89
CA SER A 154 -30.32 -6.91 -3.21
C SER A 154 -29.75 -7.36 -1.85
N MET A 155 -30.34 -6.85 -0.76
CA MET A 155 -30.03 -7.26 0.61
C MET A 155 -30.00 -8.80 0.78
N ASP A 156 -30.79 -9.54 0.02
CA ASP A 156 -30.88 -11.00 0.04
C ASP A 156 -29.57 -11.70 -0.37
N LEU A 157 -28.88 -11.21 -1.40
CA LEU A 157 -27.59 -11.80 -1.82
C LEU A 157 -26.51 -11.56 -0.76
N ASN A 158 -26.50 -10.38 -0.14
CA ASN A 158 -25.51 -10.06 0.88
C ASN A 158 -25.74 -10.86 2.17
N MET A 159 -27.00 -11.06 2.55
CA MET A 159 -27.34 -11.96 3.65
C MET A 159 -26.94 -13.41 3.36
N PHE A 160 -27.16 -13.90 2.14
CA PHE A 160 -26.69 -15.23 1.73
C PHE A 160 -25.17 -15.37 1.83
N MET A 161 -24.41 -14.38 1.35
CA MET A 161 -22.94 -14.40 1.39
C MET A 161 -22.41 -14.38 2.83
N ILE A 162 -23.03 -13.61 3.74
CA ILE A 162 -22.66 -13.59 5.16
C ILE A 162 -22.89 -14.98 5.78
N MET A 163 -24.05 -15.60 5.53
CA MET A 163 -24.36 -16.93 6.05
C MET A 163 -23.43 -18.02 5.49
N TYR A 164 -23.11 -17.94 4.18
CA TYR A 164 -22.16 -18.85 3.54
C TYR A 164 -20.76 -18.74 4.15
N LEU A 165 -20.23 -17.52 4.32
CA LEU A 165 -18.92 -17.32 4.94
C LEU A 165 -18.89 -17.81 6.38
N PHE A 166 -19.95 -17.55 7.16
CA PHE A 166 -20.07 -18.06 8.52
C PHE A 166 -20.06 -19.60 8.58
N PHE A 167 -20.82 -20.25 7.69
CA PHE A 167 -20.83 -21.71 7.59
C PHE A 167 -19.46 -22.28 7.22
N THR A 168 -18.78 -21.71 6.22
CA THR A 168 -17.44 -22.17 5.82
C THR A 168 -16.42 -22.01 6.94
N MET A 169 -16.48 -20.94 7.74
CA MET A 169 -15.61 -20.77 8.91
C MET A 169 -15.83 -21.89 9.93
N ILE A 170 -17.09 -22.24 10.24
CA ILE A 170 -17.42 -23.36 11.14
C ILE A 170 -16.85 -24.67 10.59
N CYS A 171 -17.05 -24.95 9.30
CA CYS A 171 -16.50 -26.15 8.66
C CYS A 171 -14.98 -26.19 8.73
N CYS A 172 -14.29 -25.09 8.43
CA CYS A 172 -12.82 -25.00 8.53
C CYS A 172 -12.34 -25.28 9.96
N VAL A 173 -12.99 -24.71 10.98
CA VAL A 173 -12.64 -24.97 12.39
C VAL A 173 -12.87 -26.44 12.74
N LEU A 174 -13.98 -27.05 12.31
CA LEU A 174 -14.24 -28.48 12.52
C LEU A 174 -13.19 -29.39 11.86
N ILE A 175 -12.73 -29.02 10.66
CA ILE A 175 -11.64 -29.73 9.96
C ILE A 175 -10.32 -29.60 10.74
N CYS A 176 -9.97 -28.38 11.17
CA CYS A 176 -8.75 -28.12 11.93
C CYS A 176 -8.75 -28.77 13.33
N LEU A 177 -9.91 -28.91 13.97
CA LEU A 177 -10.06 -29.60 15.26
C LEU A 177 -9.84 -31.11 15.16
N LYS A 178 -9.81 -31.68 13.95
CA LYS A 178 -9.47 -33.08 13.75
C LYS A 178 -7.96 -33.27 13.99
N PHE A 179 -7.61 -33.57 15.24
CA PHE A 179 -6.26 -33.90 15.68
C PHE A 179 -5.73 -35.15 14.94
N SER A 180 -5.05 -34.96 13.81
CA SER A 180 -4.02 -35.90 13.40
C SER A 180 -2.67 -35.33 13.81
N ILE A 181 -1.92 -36.10 14.59
CA ILE A 181 -0.49 -35.86 14.88
C ILE A 181 0.18 -35.33 13.62
N PRO A 182 1.02 -34.27 13.71
CA PRO A 182 1.67 -33.72 12.53
C PRO A 182 2.42 -34.85 11.81
N LEU A 183 2.17 -35.02 10.52
CA LEU A 183 2.80 -36.04 9.67
C LEU A 183 4.33 -36.12 9.85
N ARG A 184 4.97 -34.99 10.18
CA ARG A 184 6.40 -34.89 10.47
C ARG A 184 6.85 -35.65 11.73
N GLN A 185 6.01 -35.78 12.76
CA GLN A 185 6.34 -36.51 13.99
C GLN A 185 6.16 -38.03 13.83
N ILE A 186 5.27 -38.48 12.94
CA ILE A 186 5.02 -39.91 12.68
C ILE A 186 6.27 -40.62 12.14
N VAL A 187 7.11 -39.93 11.38
CA VAL A 187 8.31 -40.53 10.76
C VAL A 187 9.46 -40.73 11.79
N LYS A 188 9.44 -40.02 12.92
CA LYS A 188 10.49 -40.12 13.95
C LYS A 188 10.21 -41.12 15.06
N SER A 189 9.05 -41.77 15.08
CA SER A 189 8.73 -42.84 16.03
C SER A 189 8.90 -44.22 15.38
N LYS A 190 10.14 -44.66 15.20
CA LYS A 190 10.54 -46.06 15.12
C LYS A 190 11.85 -46.24 15.84
#